data_AF-A0AAV4D9H3-F1
#
_entry.id   AF-A0AAV4D9H3-F1
#
_cell.length_a   1.000
_cell.length_b   1.000
_cell.length_c   1.000
_cell.angle_alpha   90.00
_cell.angle_beta   90.00
_cell.angle_gamma   90.00
#
_symmetry.space_group_name_H-M   'P 1'
#
loop_
_entity.id
_entity.type
_entity.pdbx_description
1 polymer ?
#
loop_
_entity_poly.entity_id
_entity_poly.type
_entity_poly.pdbx_seq_one_letter_code
_entity_poly.pdbx_strand_id
1 'polypeptide(L)'
;MDCGTRWPECSALREITSNTVANELFIKFTRLGVPKKLLSDNGQQLVSKVMKETFTLLGISQETSTPYHPQSNGMIERFNGSLKQMLRKLVEGKPATWDSFLPAVLFAYRDVQNASTGYSPFGLMYGRQVRGPTDIIADICEGRNNHAQEYLFVHRYVQDLEDKVKESGDIASRNAAQD
;
A
#
# COMPACT_ATOMS: atom_id res chain seq x y z
N MET A 1 -3.45 -6.00 6.65
CA MET A 1 -2.02 -6.24 6.32
C MET A 1 -1.98 -7.33 5.27
N ASP A 2 -1.13 -7.19 4.26
CA ASP A 2 -0.89 -8.26 3.29
C ASP A 2 0.04 -9.34 3.88
N CYS A 3 -0.35 -10.61 3.75
CA CYS A 3 0.39 -11.73 4.33
C CYS A 3 1.65 -12.10 3.54
N GLY A 4 1.74 -11.79 2.24
CA GLY A 4 2.91 -12.12 1.43
C GLY A 4 4.05 -11.13 1.66
N THR A 5 3.74 -9.85 1.47
CA THR A 5 4.71 -8.75 1.52
C THR A 5 4.88 -8.16 2.92
N ARG A 6 4.02 -8.54 3.89
CA ARG A 6 3.91 -7.88 5.20
C ARG A 6 3.50 -6.40 5.10
N TRP A 7 2.92 -5.97 3.99
CA TRP A 7 2.54 -4.57 3.78
C TRP A 7 1.38 -4.14 4.68
N PRO A 8 1.58 -3.17 5.59
CA PRO A 8 0.49 -2.62 6.38
C PRO A 8 -0.27 -1.53 5.62
N GLU A 9 -1.58 -1.51 5.77
CA GLU A 9 -2.44 -0.36 5.46
C GLU A 9 -3.20 0.00 6.74
N CYS A 10 -3.29 1.30 7.02
CA CYS A 10 -4.08 1.83 8.12
C CYS A 10 -4.85 3.07 7.65
N SER A 11 -6.02 3.26 8.25
CA SER A 11 -6.85 4.45 8.09
C SER A 11 -7.25 4.95 9.47
N ALA A 12 -7.19 6.26 9.69
CA ALA A 12 -7.68 6.89 10.90
C ALA A 12 -9.17 7.17 10.74
N LEU A 13 -10.02 6.56 11.57
CA LEU A 13 -11.46 6.69 11.50
C LEU A 13 -12.00 7.40 12.73
N ARG A 14 -12.92 8.35 12.53
CA ARG A 14 -13.66 9.00 13.63
C ARG A 14 -14.71 8.06 14.23
N GLU A 15 -15.32 7.23 13.39
CA GLU A 15 -16.36 6.29 13.77
C GLU A 15 -16.11 4.93 13.11
N ILE A 16 -16.31 3.86 13.87
CA ILE A 16 -16.12 2.48 13.41
C ILE A 16 -17.46 1.82 13.04
N THR A 17 -18.10 2.34 11.98
CA THR A 17 -19.32 1.74 11.43
C THR A 17 -18.99 0.79 10.28
N SER A 18 -19.89 -0.16 9.98
CA SER A 18 -19.73 -1.09 8.85
C SER A 18 -19.56 -0.36 7.52
N ASN A 19 -20.31 0.72 7.28
CA ASN A 19 -20.24 1.49 6.04
C ASN A 19 -18.90 2.22 5.91
N THR A 20 -18.44 2.87 6.98
CA THR A 20 -17.14 3.55 6.99
C THR A 20 -16.01 2.56 6.72
N VAL A 21 -16.04 1.39 7.38
CA VAL A 21 -15.01 0.36 7.18
C VAL A 21 -15.07 -0.24 5.77
N ALA A 22 -16.27 -0.47 5.22
CA ALA A 22 -16.43 -1.02 3.87
C ALA A 22 -15.87 -0.06 2.82
N ASN A 23 -16.17 1.24 2.94
CA ASN A 23 -15.65 2.27 2.05
C ASN A 23 -14.11 2.34 2.09
N GLU A 24 -13.54 2.31 3.30
CA GLU A 24 -12.09 2.34 3.47
C GLU A 24 -11.41 1.11 2.89
N LEU A 25 -11.96 -0.08 3.12
CA LEU A 25 -11.45 -1.31 2.50
C LEU A 25 -11.51 -1.22 0.98
N PHE A 26 -12.61 -0.73 0.42
CA PHE A 26 -12.76 -0.55 -1.02
C PHE A 26 -11.69 0.39 -1.58
N ILE A 27 -11.45 1.55 -0.95
CA ILE A 27 -10.37 2.48 -1.34
C ILE A 27 -9.02 1.76 -1.36
N LYS A 28 -8.72 0.91 -0.37
CA LYS A 28 -7.46 0.14 -0.38
C LYS A 28 -7.42 -0.90 -1.50
N PHE A 29 -8.52 -1.60 -1.75
CA PHE A 29 -8.60 -2.58 -2.83
C PHE A 29 -8.41 -1.96 -4.21
N THR A 30 -8.83 -0.71 -4.42
CA THR A 30 -8.57 -0.01 -5.70
C THR A 30 -7.07 0.17 -6.00
N ARG A 31 -6.22 0.19 -4.95
CA ARG A 31 -4.78 0.40 -5.08
C ARG A 31 -3.97 -0.89 -5.04
N LEU A 32 -4.39 -1.85 -4.21
CA LEU A 32 -3.65 -3.10 -3.97
C LEU A 32 -4.24 -4.30 -4.73
N GLY A 33 -5.44 -4.14 -5.29
CA GLY A 33 -6.24 -5.24 -5.80
C GLY A 33 -7.18 -5.82 -4.75
N VAL A 34 -8.23 -6.49 -5.23
CA VAL A 34 -9.20 -7.21 -4.40
C VAL A 34 -8.60 -8.56 -4.00
N PRO A 35 -8.50 -8.88 -2.69
CA PRO A 35 -7.90 -10.13 -2.25
C PRO A 35 -8.87 -11.31 -2.44
N LYS A 36 -8.34 -12.51 -2.68
CA LYS A 36 -9.17 -13.74 -2.73
C LYS A 36 -9.70 -14.14 -1.35
N LYS A 37 -8.91 -13.87 -0.30
CA LYS A 37 -9.21 -14.24 1.08
C LYS A 37 -8.93 -13.07 2.00
N LEU A 38 -9.80 -12.84 2.97
CA LEU A 38 -9.63 -11.83 4.00
C LEU A 38 -9.83 -12.48 5.37
N LEU A 39 -8.82 -12.40 6.23
CA LEU A 39 -8.94 -12.83 7.62
C LEU A 39 -9.28 -11.62 8.49
N SER A 40 -10.34 -11.73 9.27
CA SER A 40 -10.73 -10.71 10.27
C SER A 40 -11.08 -11.33 11.61
N ASP A 41 -11.19 -10.50 12.65
CA ASP A 41 -11.88 -10.89 13.87
C ASP A 41 -13.41 -10.91 13.69
N ASN A 42 -14.13 -11.26 14.75
CA ASN A 42 -15.59 -11.24 14.82
C ASN A 42 -16.16 -9.85 15.18
N GLY A 43 -15.44 -8.77 14.87
CA GLY A 43 -15.93 -7.41 15.10
C GLY A 43 -17.26 -7.17 14.38
N GLN A 44 -18.23 -6.57 15.09
CA GLN A 44 -19.60 -6.37 14.59
C GLN A 44 -19.64 -5.67 13.22
N GLN A 45 -18.74 -4.71 13.02
CA GLN A 45 -18.60 -3.97 11.77
C GLN A 45 -18.21 -4.88 10.58
N LEU A 46 -17.40 -5.91 10.83
CA LEU A 46 -16.87 -6.84 9.83
C LEU A 46 -17.77 -8.06 9.57
N VAL A 47 -18.69 -8.38 10.49
CA VAL A 47 -19.67 -9.48 10.33
C VAL A 47 -21.08 -9.00 9.99
N SER A 48 -21.25 -7.68 9.82
CA SER A 48 -22.51 -7.05 9.43
C SER A 48 -23.03 -7.55 8.07
N LYS A 49 -24.33 -7.41 7.84
CA LYS A 49 -24.96 -7.76 6.56
C LYS A 49 -24.33 -7.01 5.38
N VAL A 50 -24.12 -5.71 5.53
CA VAL A 50 -23.47 -4.86 4.51
C VAL A 50 -22.08 -5.37 4.16
N MET A 51 -21.27 -5.73 5.15
CA MET A 51 -19.92 -6.22 4.91
C MET A 51 -19.92 -7.58 4.21
N LYS A 52 -20.80 -8.50 4.64
CA LYS A 52 -20.97 -9.81 3.99
C LYS A 52 -21.39 -9.68 2.53
N GLU A 53 -22.33 -8.79 2.23
CA GLU A 53 -22.74 -8.51 0.85
C GLU A 53 -21.60 -7.90 0.04
N THR A 54 -20.85 -6.96 0.62
CA THR A 54 -19.67 -6.35 -0.02
C THR A 54 -18.63 -7.42 -0.39
N PHE A 55 -18.30 -8.32 0.53
CA PHE A 55 -17.36 -9.41 0.27
C PHE A 55 -17.88 -10.40 -0.77
N THR A 56 -19.18 -10.71 -0.74
CA THR A 56 -19.83 -11.57 -1.75
C THR A 56 -19.73 -10.97 -3.14
N LEU A 57 -20.05 -9.68 -3.28
CA LEU A 57 -19.99 -8.96 -4.57
C LEU A 57 -18.57 -8.87 -5.14
N LEU A 58 -17.58 -8.74 -4.26
CA LEU A 58 -16.17 -8.68 -4.63
C LEU A 58 -15.53 -10.08 -4.79
N GLY A 59 -16.26 -11.17 -4.53
CA GLY A 59 -15.73 -12.53 -4.59
C GLY A 59 -14.67 -12.83 -3.52
N ILE A 60 -14.73 -12.14 -2.38
CA ILE A 60 -13.79 -12.29 -1.26
C ILE A 60 -14.30 -13.38 -0.31
N SER A 61 -13.48 -14.39 -0.06
CA SER A 61 -13.74 -15.37 1.00
C SER A 61 -13.30 -14.80 2.35
N GLN A 62 -14.26 -14.40 3.18
CA GLN A 62 -13.97 -13.97 4.55
C GLN A 62 -13.74 -15.19 5.45
N GLU A 63 -12.59 -15.22 6.11
CA GLU A 63 -12.29 -16.13 7.20
C GLU A 63 -12.34 -15.31 8.50
N THR A 64 -13.09 -15.76 9.49
CA THR A 64 -13.14 -15.10 10.81
C THR A 64 -12.28 -15.87 11.80
N SER A 65 -11.46 -15.17 12.57
CA SER A 65 -10.59 -15.80 13.56
C SER A 65 -11.45 -16.51 14.61
N THR A 66 -11.38 -17.84 14.64
CA THR A 66 -11.76 -18.64 15.80
C THR A 66 -10.61 -18.62 16.80
N PRO A 67 -10.82 -18.98 18.09
CA PRO A 67 -9.76 -19.03 19.11
C PRO A 67 -8.52 -19.86 18.71
N TYR A 68 -8.65 -20.71 17.68
CA TYR A 68 -7.63 -21.65 17.22
C TYR A 68 -6.84 -21.24 15.96
N HIS A 69 -6.92 -19.97 15.50
CA HIS A 69 -6.11 -19.47 14.36
C HIS A 69 -5.02 -18.42 14.75
N PRO A 70 -4.01 -18.81 15.56
CA PRO A 70 -3.04 -17.88 16.15
C PRO A 70 -1.99 -17.30 15.18
N GLN A 71 -1.71 -17.96 14.05
CA GLN A 71 -0.60 -17.53 13.18
C GLN A 71 -0.83 -16.17 12.49
N SER A 72 -2.02 -15.97 11.92
CA SER A 72 -2.34 -14.75 11.19
C SER A 72 -2.78 -13.62 12.12
N ASN A 73 -3.50 -13.92 13.21
CA ASN A 73 -3.78 -12.94 14.26
C ASN A 73 -2.49 -12.45 14.94
N GLY A 74 -1.53 -13.34 15.20
CA GLY A 74 -0.26 -12.95 15.82
C GLY A 74 0.54 -11.96 14.98
N MET A 75 0.41 -11.96 13.65
CA MET A 75 1.08 -11.00 12.78
C MET A 75 0.49 -9.60 12.90
N ILE A 76 -0.85 -9.49 12.85
CA ILE A 76 -1.51 -8.19 12.98
C ILE A 76 -1.37 -7.66 14.42
N GLU A 77 -1.38 -8.53 15.43
CA GLU A 77 -1.13 -8.17 16.83
C GLU A 77 0.27 -7.58 17.03
N ARG A 78 1.31 -8.25 16.50
CA ARG A 78 2.69 -7.74 16.53
C ARG A 78 2.79 -6.38 15.83
N PHE A 79 2.20 -6.25 14.64
CA PHE A 79 2.17 -5.00 13.91
C PHE A 79 1.50 -3.88 14.72
N ASN A 80 0.31 -4.14 15.27
CA ASN A 80 -0.42 -3.18 16.09
C ASN A 80 0.40 -2.76 17.33
N GLY A 81 1.15 -3.68 17.93
CA GLY A 81 2.08 -3.39 19.01
C GLY A 81 3.20 -2.44 18.59
N SER A 82 3.85 -2.68 17.45
CA SER A 82 4.88 -1.80 16.89
C SER A 82 4.31 -0.43 16.51
N LEU A 83 3.15 -0.40 15.85
CA LEU A 83 2.45 0.82 15.44
C LEU A 83 2.17 1.74 16.63
N LYS A 84 1.60 1.18 17.71
CA LYS A 84 1.32 1.93 18.93
C LYS A 84 2.60 2.48 19.58
N GLN A 85 3.68 1.71 19.59
CA GLN A 85 4.96 2.16 20.16
C GLN A 85 5.58 3.31 19.35
N MET A 86 5.58 3.23 18.02
CA MET A 86 6.08 4.29 17.15
C MET A 86 5.24 5.57 17.28
N LEU A 87 3.91 5.44 17.26
CA LEU A 87 3.01 6.58 17.45
C LEU A 87 3.22 7.25 18.81
N ARG A 88 3.32 6.48 19.90
CA ARG A 88 3.57 7.04 21.24
C ARG A 88 4.85 7.88 21.30
N LYS A 89 5.91 7.47 20.58
CA LYS A 89 7.17 8.23 20.51
C LYS A 89 7.03 9.53 19.73
N LEU A 90 6.31 9.53 18.60
CA LEU A 90 6.18 10.72 17.74
C LEU A 90 5.20 11.77 18.28
N VAL A 91 4.25 11.32 19.09
CA VAL A 91 3.12 12.13 19.55
C VAL A 91 3.40 12.80 20.90
N GLU A 92 4.60 12.62 21.46
CA GLU A 92 4.99 13.16 22.77
C GLU A 92 4.66 14.67 22.88
N GLY A 93 3.74 14.99 23.80
CA GLY A 93 3.25 16.36 24.02
C GLY A 93 2.00 16.80 23.23
N LYS A 94 1.53 16.04 22.21
CA LYS A 94 0.33 16.38 21.40
C LYS A 94 -0.51 15.14 20.99
N PRO A 95 -1.12 14.40 21.94
CA PRO A 95 -1.91 13.18 21.68
C PRO A 95 -3.01 13.30 20.63
N ALA A 96 -3.60 14.49 20.48
CA ALA A 96 -4.70 14.73 19.56
C ALA A 96 -4.31 14.65 18.07
N THR A 97 -3.02 14.73 17.73
CA THR A 97 -2.54 14.77 16.33
C THR A 97 -1.87 13.47 15.89
N TRP A 98 -2.20 12.35 16.52
CA TRP A 98 -1.55 11.06 16.22
C TRP A 98 -1.81 10.61 14.78
N ASP A 99 -2.98 10.94 14.23
CA ASP A 99 -3.43 10.59 12.89
C ASP A 99 -2.58 11.25 11.81
N SER A 100 -2.10 12.48 12.03
CA SER A 100 -1.18 13.15 11.10
C SER A 100 0.18 12.48 10.99
N PHE A 101 0.59 11.71 12.01
CA PHE A 101 1.85 10.95 12.00
C PHE A 101 1.70 9.55 11.41
N LEU A 102 0.47 9.07 11.18
CA LEU A 102 0.23 7.73 10.65
C LEU A 102 0.95 7.45 9.32
N PRO A 103 0.98 8.37 8.32
CA PRO A 103 1.73 8.15 7.09
C PRO A 103 3.24 7.98 7.33
N ALA A 104 3.83 8.79 8.22
CA ALA A 104 5.26 8.72 8.55
C ALA A 104 5.61 7.39 9.24
N VAL A 105 4.77 6.95 10.18
CA VAL A 105 4.96 5.66 10.87
C VAL A 105 4.83 4.49 9.91
N LEU A 106 3.83 4.51 9.04
CA LEU A 106 3.66 3.46 8.03
C LEU A 106 4.86 3.43 7.07
N PHE A 107 5.34 4.59 6.63
CA PHE A 107 6.52 4.68 5.77
C PHE A 107 7.74 4.05 6.44
N ALA A 108 8.05 4.42 7.69
CA ALA A 108 9.15 3.84 8.44
C ALA A 108 9.00 2.31 8.61
N TYR A 109 7.79 1.81 8.89
CA TYR A 109 7.56 0.37 9.00
C TYR A 109 7.78 -0.37 7.68
N ARG A 110 7.40 0.25 6.55
CA ARG A 110 7.52 -0.36 5.21
C ARG A 110 8.97 -0.40 4.71
N ASP A 111 9.82 0.48 5.22
CA ASP A 111 11.25 0.54 4.91
C ASP A 111 12.06 -0.54 5.66
N VAL A 112 11.72 -0.79 6.93
CA VAL A 112 12.50 -1.71 7.76
C VAL A 112 12.37 -3.17 7.27
N GLN A 113 13.51 -3.84 7.15
CA GLN A 113 13.58 -5.26 6.84
C GLN A 113 12.80 -6.09 7.87
N ASN A 114 11.85 -6.91 7.39
CA ASN A 114 11.09 -7.78 8.25
C ASN A 114 11.84 -9.11 8.46
N ALA A 115 12.03 -9.51 9.72
CA ALA A 115 12.80 -10.71 10.07
C ALA A 115 12.24 -12.01 9.46
N SER A 116 10.92 -12.09 9.21
CA SER A 116 10.29 -13.29 8.65
C SER A 116 10.49 -13.44 7.15
N THR A 117 10.59 -12.33 6.42
CA THR A 117 10.74 -12.35 4.95
C THR A 117 12.17 -12.09 4.52
N GLY A 118 13.01 -11.50 5.38
CA GLY A 118 14.36 -11.06 5.00
C GLY A 118 14.36 -9.84 4.07
N TYR A 119 13.20 -9.22 3.82
CA TYR A 119 13.08 -8.05 2.95
C TYR A 119 12.15 -7.02 3.59
N SER A 120 12.29 -5.76 3.20
CA SER A 120 11.35 -4.70 3.59
C SER A 120 10.01 -4.89 2.87
N PRO A 121 8.88 -4.57 3.51
CA PRO A 121 7.58 -4.60 2.85
C PRO A 121 7.54 -3.76 1.57
N PHE A 122 8.23 -2.62 1.54
CA PHE A 122 8.36 -1.78 0.36
C PHE A 122 9.12 -2.47 -0.77
N GLY A 123 10.26 -3.10 -0.45
CA GLY A 123 11.05 -3.86 -1.41
C GLY A 123 10.25 -4.99 -2.05
N LEU A 124 9.44 -5.72 -1.26
CA LEU A 124 8.60 -6.80 -1.77
C LEU A 124 7.43 -6.29 -2.63
N MET A 125 6.84 -5.15 -2.27
CA MET A 125 5.69 -4.61 -3.00
C MET A 125 6.08 -3.96 -4.32
N TYR A 126 7.20 -3.22 -4.37
CA TYR A 126 7.59 -2.41 -5.53
C TYR A 126 8.83 -2.91 -6.27
N GLY A 127 9.50 -3.95 -5.78
CA GLY A 127 10.72 -4.49 -6.41
C GLY A 127 11.92 -3.56 -6.37
N ARG A 128 11.90 -2.51 -5.53
CA ARG A 128 13.00 -1.54 -5.37
C ARG A 128 13.14 -1.11 -3.92
N GLN A 129 14.34 -0.66 -3.56
CA GLN A 129 14.55 -0.05 -2.25
C GLN A 129 13.80 1.27 -2.14
N VAL A 130 13.32 1.57 -0.93
CA VAL A 130 12.72 2.88 -0.68
C VAL A 130 13.84 3.92 -0.64
N ARG A 131 13.52 5.15 -1.06
CA ARG A 131 14.38 6.31 -0.82
C ARG A 131 13.82 7.03 0.41
N GLY A 132 14.45 6.80 1.56
CA GLY A 132 14.06 7.37 2.84
C GLY A 132 14.67 8.75 3.10
N PRO A 133 14.29 9.41 4.21
CA PRO A 133 14.88 10.69 4.63
C PRO A 133 16.41 10.65 4.75
N THR A 134 16.99 9.54 5.21
CA THR A 134 18.44 9.35 5.32
C THR A 134 19.12 9.34 3.97
N ASP A 135 18.52 8.69 2.97
CA ASP A 135 19.06 8.63 1.61
C ASP A 135 18.99 10.01 0.96
N ILE A 136 17.89 10.75 1.19
CA ILE A 136 17.77 12.15 0.72
C ILE A 136 18.87 13.03 1.31
N ILE A 137 19.14 12.92 2.62
CA ILE A 137 20.21 13.68 3.28
C ILE A 137 21.57 13.29 2.70
N ALA A 138 21.83 11.99 2.52
CA ALA A 138 23.07 11.51 1.92
C ALA A 138 23.25 12.04 0.49
N ASP A 139 22.21 12.01 -0.34
CA ASP A 139 22.25 12.55 -1.71
C ASP A 139 22.55 14.05 -1.75
N ILE A 140 21.99 14.81 -0.82
CA ILE A 140 22.25 16.25 -0.69
C ILE A 140 23.71 16.49 -0.27
N CYS A 141 24.18 15.79 0.78
CA CYS A 141 25.54 15.92 1.31
C CYS A 141 26.61 15.50 0.30
N GLU A 142 26.32 14.48 -0.51
CA GLU A 142 27.24 13.95 -1.52
C GLU A 142 27.14 14.67 -2.88
N GLY A 143 26.27 15.70 -2.99
CA GLY A 143 26.09 16.44 -4.24
C GLY A 143 25.54 15.60 -5.39
N ARG A 144 24.94 14.44 -5.11
CA ARG A 144 24.37 13.51 -6.11
C ARG A 144 23.03 13.97 -6.67
N ASN A 145 22.53 15.12 -6.23
CA ASN A 145 21.22 15.63 -6.63
C ASN A 145 21.24 16.22 -8.06
N ASN A 146 21.58 15.39 -9.04
CA ASN A 146 21.52 15.67 -10.48
C ASN A 146 20.15 15.25 -11.02
N HIS A 147 19.09 15.97 -10.62
CA HIS A 147 17.74 15.76 -11.17
C HIS A 147 17.68 15.94 -12.70
N ALA A 148 18.72 16.44 -13.37
CA ALA A 148 18.71 16.57 -14.83
C ALA A 148 18.71 15.23 -15.59
N GLN A 149 19.42 14.20 -15.12
CA GLN A 149 19.60 12.95 -15.89
C GLN A 149 18.37 12.04 -15.89
N GLU A 150 17.64 12.00 -14.78
CA GLU A 150 16.44 11.16 -14.63
C GLU A 150 15.27 11.69 -15.46
N TYR A 151 15.10 13.02 -15.52
CA TYR A 151 14.13 13.66 -16.42
C TYR A 151 14.49 13.47 -17.89
N LEU A 152 15.78 13.46 -18.23
CA LEU A 152 16.24 13.18 -19.60
C LEU A 152 15.91 11.76 -20.05
N PHE A 153 15.99 10.77 -19.16
CA PHE A 153 15.62 9.38 -19.46
C PHE A 153 14.11 9.22 -19.65
N VAL A 154 13.31 9.76 -18.72
CA VAL A 154 11.84 9.71 -18.80
C VAL A 154 11.34 10.48 -20.02
N HIS A 155 11.88 11.67 -20.29
CA HIS A 155 11.55 12.46 -21.49
C HIS A 155 11.87 11.70 -22.77
N ARG A 156 13.06 11.08 -22.87
CA ARG A 156 13.46 10.30 -24.05
C ARG A 156 12.57 9.06 -24.25
N TYR A 157 12.19 8.39 -23.16
CA TYR A 157 11.27 7.25 -23.22
C TYR A 157 9.86 7.66 -23.66
N VAL A 158 9.34 8.78 -23.15
CA VAL A 158 8.03 9.31 -23.58
C VAL A 158 8.05 9.73 -25.05
N GLN A 159 9.12 10.35 -25.53
CA GLN A 159 9.28 10.67 -26.95
C GLN A 159 9.30 9.41 -27.84
N ASP A 160 10.06 8.37 -27.45
CA ASP A 160 10.10 7.10 -28.17
C ASP A 160 8.72 6.40 -28.20
N LEU A 161 7.95 6.51 -27.13
CA LEU A 161 6.56 6.03 -27.10
C LEU A 161 5.65 6.84 -28.03
N GLU A 162 5.76 8.17 -28.05
CA GLU A 162 4.97 9.02 -28.96
C GLU A 162 5.27 8.69 -30.43
N ASP A 163 6.54 8.49 -30.78
CA ASP A 163 6.95 8.13 -32.14
C ASP A 163 6.43 6.75 -32.55
N LYS A 164 6.51 5.75 -31.65
CA LYS A 164 5.95 4.40 -31.87
C LYS A 164 4.44 4.40 -32.02
N VAL A 165 3.74 5.25 -31.27
CA VAL A 165 2.28 5.40 -31.38
C VAL A 165 1.90 6.04 -32.72
N LYS A 166 2.65 7.06 -33.19
CA LYS A 166 2.45 7.65 -34.52
C LYS A 166 2.69 6.64 -35.64
N GLU A 167 3.80 5.91 -35.58
CA GLU A 167 4.13 4.88 -36.58
C GLU A 167 3.05 3.79 -36.64
N SER A 168 2.58 3.33 -35.47
CA SER A 168 1.48 2.36 -35.40
C SER A 168 0.17 2.92 -35.96
N GLY A 169 -0.12 4.21 -35.75
CA GLY A 169 -1.26 4.91 -36.32
C GLY A 169 -1.18 5.06 -37.84
N ASP A 170 0.01 5.33 -38.38
CA ASP A 170 0.26 5.40 -39.82
C ASP A 170 0.09 4.04 -40.49
N ILE A 171 0.53 2.96 -39.84
CA ILE A 171 0.31 1.58 -40.29
C ILE A 171 -1.18 1.25 -40.30
N ALA A 172 -1.91 1.58 -39.23
CA ALA A 172 -3.36 1.36 -39.15
C ALA A 172 -4.11 2.16 -40.24
N SER A 173 -3.70 3.39 -40.51
CA SER A 173 -4.31 4.25 -41.53
C SER A 173 -4.02 3.78 -42.96
N ARG A 174 -2.82 3.24 -43.23
CA ARG A 174 -2.48 2.64 -44.53
C ARG A 174 -3.25 1.36 -44.79
N ASN A 175 -3.43 0.51 -43.77
CA ASN A 175 -4.18 -0.73 -43.90
C ASN A 175 -5.68 -0.47 -44.10
N ALA A 176 -6.25 0.54 -43.43
CA ALA A 176 -7.65 0.93 -43.60
C ALA A 176 -7.97 1.58 -44.96
N ALA A 177 -6.97 2.00 -45.73
CA ALA A 177 -7.13 2.57 -47.08
C ALA A 177 -6.94 1.55 -48.20
N GLN A 178 -6.65 0.28 -47.87
CA GLN A 178 -6.48 -0.83 -48.82
C GLN A 178 -7.68 -1.81 -48.81
N ASP A 179 -8.67 -1.60 -47.94
CA ASP A 179 -9.99 -2.25 -47.93
C ASP A 179 -11.06 -1.36 -48.59
#